data_AF-A0A7V4LPZ2-F1
#
_entry.id   AF-A0A7V4LPZ2-F1
#
_cell.length_a   1.000
_cell.length_b   1.000
_cell.length_c   1.000
_cell.angle_alpha   90.00
_cell.angle_beta   90.00
_cell.angle_gamma   90.00
#
_symmetry.space_group_name_H-M   'P 1'
#
loop_
_entity.id
_entity.type
_entity.pdbx_description
1 polymer ?
#
loop_
_entity_poly.entity_id
_entity_poly.type
_entity_poly.pdbx_seq_one_letter_code
_entity_poly.pdbx_strand_id
1 'polypeptide(L)'
;DVLLMYAETQNELDHRDVAAHYIQMVRNRVRLPDREAEFAAYTKEQLRDQLAHERALEFVLEGHRFDDIRRWGWLNDPAKVAMLKTHDSEFNGYTAGREYFSIPQAEIETNPNLKQNPGY
;
A
#
# COMPACT_ATOMS: atom_id res chain seq x y z
N ASP A 1 -1.30 -12.34 -5.01
CA ASP A 1 -2.08 -11.09 -5.01
C ASP A 1 -3.56 -11.27 -4.64
N VAL A 2 -4.33 -12.09 -5.37
CA VAL A 2 -5.80 -12.24 -5.19
C VAL A 2 -6.26 -12.41 -3.73
N LEU A 3 -5.62 -13.28 -2.95
CA LEU A 3 -6.01 -13.50 -1.54
C LEU A 3 -5.86 -12.23 -0.68
N LEU A 4 -4.75 -11.50 -0.83
CA LEU A 4 -4.50 -10.28 -0.05
C LEU A 4 -5.33 -9.09 -0.55
N MET A 5 -5.61 -8.99 -1.86
CA MET A 5 -6.58 -8.01 -2.38
C MET A 5 -8.00 -8.27 -1.85
N TYR A 6 -8.42 -9.54 -1.81
CA TYR A 6 -9.71 -9.90 -1.25
C TYR A 6 -9.76 -9.62 0.24
N ALA A 7 -8.72 -9.98 1.00
CA ALA A 7 -8.61 -9.65 2.42
C ALA A 7 -8.68 -8.14 2.68
N GLU A 8 -8.00 -7.33 1.88
CA GLU A 8 -8.08 -5.87 1.96
C GLU A 8 -9.51 -5.37 1.71
N THR A 9 -10.19 -5.88 0.68
CA THR A 9 -11.59 -5.56 0.39
C THR A 9 -12.49 -5.91 1.59
N GLN A 10 -12.32 -7.09 2.18
CA GLN A 10 -13.12 -7.53 3.32
C GLN A 10 -12.87 -6.67 4.57
N ASN A 11 -11.62 -6.26 4.83
CA ASN A 11 -11.32 -5.32 5.90
C ASN A 11 -12.00 -3.96 5.68
N GLU A 12 -12.05 -3.48 4.43
CA GLU A 12 -12.74 -2.24 4.10
C GLU A 12 -14.25 -2.30 4.28
N LEU A 13 -14.85 -3.49 4.14
CA LEU A 13 -16.26 -3.78 4.38
C LEU A 13 -16.58 -4.20 5.82
N ASP A 14 -15.63 -4.04 6.75
CA ASP A 14 -15.74 -4.41 8.16
C ASP A 14 -15.89 -5.93 8.45
N HIS A 15 -15.63 -6.79 7.46
CA HIS A 15 -15.59 -8.25 7.57
C HIS A 15 -14.19 -8.76 7.96
N ARG A 16 -13.72 -8.38 9.14
CA ARG A 16 -12.34 -8.62 9.60
C ARG A 16 -12.01 -10.09 9.86
N ASP A 17 -12.99 -10.89 10.24
CA ASP A 17 -12.88 -12.35 10.34
C ASP A 17 -12.54 -12.98 8.99
N VAL A 18 -13.24 -12.57 7.93
CA VAL A 18 -12.95 -13.02 6.57
C VAL A 18 -11.58 -12.51 6.12
N ALA A 19 -11.27 -11.23 6.34
CA ALA A 19 -9.96 -10.67 6.00
C ALA A 19 -8.80 -11.43 6.68
N ALA A 20 -8.92 -11.71 7.97
CA ALA A 20 -7.94 -12.45 8.76
C ALA A 20 -7.73 -13.86 8.20
N HIS A 21 -8.81 -14.56 7.82
CA HIS A 21 -8.73 -15.88 7.21
C HIS A 21 -7.86 -15.88 5.94
N TYR A 22 -8.13 -14.95 5.01
CA TYR A 22 -7.37 -14.88 3.76
C TYR A 22 -5.92 -14.42 3.94
N ILE A 23 -5.63 -13.59 4.95
CA ILE A 23 -4.25 -13.29 5.36
C ILE A 23 -3.57 -14.56 5.87
N GLN A 24 -4.24 -15.33 6.74
CA GLN A 24 -3.68 -16.54 7.31
C GLN A 24 -3.45 -17.63 6.25
N MET A 25 -4.27 -17.72 5.19
CA MET A 25 -4.01 -18.62 4.06
C MET A 25 -2.64 -18.36 3.41
N VAL A 26 -2.25 -17.09 3.21
CA VAL A 26 -0.93 -16.74 2.66
C VAL A 26 0.18 -17.11 3.62
N ARG A 27 0.01 -16.80 4.91
CA ARG A 27 0.95 -17.12 5.98
C ARG A 27 1.16 -18.63 6.16
N ASN A 28 0.08 -19.42 6.03
CA ASN A 28 0.11 -20.87 6.13
C ASN A 28 0.93 -21.52 5.02
N ARG A 29 0.90 -20.98 3.80
CA ARG A 29 1.72 -21.47 2.67
C ARG A 29 3.21 -21.51 3.03
N VAL A 30 3.67 -20.52 3.79
CA VAL A 30 5.06 -20.39 4.24
C VAL A 30 5.27 -20.83 5.70
N ARG A 31 4.29 -21.55 6.28
CA ARG A 31 4.35 -22.14 7.63
C ARG A 31 4.61 -21.13 8.75
N LEU A 32 4.11 -19.91 8.61
CA LEU A 32 4.13 -18.93 9.70
C LEU A 32 3.10 -19.29 10.78
N PRO A 33 3.29 -18.85 12.04
CA PRO A 33 2.35 -19.11 13.12
C PRO A 33 0.93 -18.64 12.77
N ASP A 34 -0.05 -19.41 13.26
CA ASP A 34 -1.46 -19.05 13.19
C ASP A 34 -1.73 -17.82 14.06
N ARG A 35 -2.25 -16.78 13.42
CA ARG A 35 -2.67 -15.51 14.03
C ARG A 35 -4.07 -15.11 13.57
N GLU A 36 -4.83 -16.00 12.96
CA GLU A 36 -6.15 -15.68 12.38
C GLU A 36 -7.09 -15.05 13.41
N ALA A 37 -7.20 -15.67 14.60
CA ALA A 37 -8.03 -15.14 15.69
C ALA A 37 -7.54 -13.79 16.22
N GLU A 38 -6.22 -13.56 16.24
CA GLU A 38 -5.64 -12.28 16.65
C GLU A 38 -5.97 -11.18 15.64
N PHE A 39 -5.76 -11.44 14.34
CA PHE A 39 -6.03 -10.50 13.28
C PHE A 39 -7.52 -10.19 13.13
N ALA A 40 -8.40 -11.16 13.38
CA ALA A 40 -9.84 -10.94 13.39
C ALA A 40 -10.29 -9.98 14.51
N ALA A 41 -9.52 -9.89 15.60
CA ALA A 41 -9.80 -9.02 16.74
C ALA A 41 -9.27 -7.59 16.57
N TYR A 42 -8.49 -7.30 15.52
CA TYR A 42 -7.95 -5.97 15.25
C TYR A 42 -9.04 -4.96 14.91
N THR A 43 -8.74 -3.67 15.10
CA THR A 43 -9.50 -2.60 14.43
C THR A 43 -9.25 -2.64 12.92
N LYS A 44 -10.11 -1.96 12.16
CA LYS A 44 -9.95 -1.82 10.71
C LYS A 44 -8.58 -1.25 10.33
N GLU A 45 -8.11 -0.25 11.07
CA GLU A 45 -6.83 0.42 10.87
C GLU A 45 -5.65 -0.50 11.21
N GLN A 46 -5.75 -1.22 12.34
CA GLN A 46 -4.73 -2.19 12.74
C GLN A 46 -4.60 -3.32 11.70
N LEU A 47 -5.72 -3.83 11.19
CA LEU A 47 -5.70 -4.87 10.17
C LEU A 47 -5.22 -4.34 8.81
N ARG A 48 -5.50 -3.07 8.48
CA ARG A 48 -4.94 -2.41 7.30
C ARG A 48 -3.41 -2.31 7.39
N ASP A 49 -2.88 -1.95 8.55
CA ASP A 49 -1.43 -1.90 8.77
C ASP A 49 -0.79 -3.29 8.72
N GLN A 50 -1.45 -4.32 9.27
CA GLN A 50 -1.00 -5.71 9.14
C GLN A 50 -1.02 -6.17 7.68
N LEU A 51 -2.09 -5.88 6.92
CA LEU A 51 -2.15 -6.16 5.48
C LEU A 51 -1.02 -5.48 4.71
N ALA A 52 -0.71 -4.23 5.05
CA ALA A 52 0.39 -3.49 4.43
C ALA A 52 1.76 -4.12 4.71
N HIS A 53 1.93 -4.74 5.87
CA HIS A 53 3.11 -5.52 6.21
C HIS A 53 3.17 -6.85 5.43
N GLU A 54 2.08 -7.62 5.42
CA GLU A 54 2.01 -8.89 4.68
C GLU A 54 2.25 -8.70 3.18
N ARG A 55 1.65 -7.67 2.56
CA ARG A 55 1.87 -7.33 1.15
C ARG A 55 3.31 -6.91 0.87
N ALA A 56 3.97 -6.20 1.79
CA ALA A 56 5.38 -5.82 1.63
C ALA A 56 6.32 -7.02 1.61
N LEU A 57 6.02 -8.05 2.41
CA LEU A 57 6.81 -9.27 2.47
C LEU A 57 6.49 -10.23 1.32
N GLU A 58 5.21 -10.35 0.97
CA GLU A 58 4.73 -11.28 -0.05
C GLU A 58 5.13 -10.88 -1.47
N PHE A 59 5.15 -9.58 -1.78
CA PHE A 59 5.37 -9.05 -3.15
C PHE A 59 6.69 -8.27 -3.30
N VAL A 60 7.72 -8.69 -2.56
CA VAL A 60 9.03 -8.07 -2.63
C VAL A 60 9.61 -8.20 -4.05
N LEU A 61 10.11 -7.09 -4.61
CA LEU A 61 10.64 -7.00 -5.99
C LEU A 61 9.64 -7.30 -7.13
N GLU A 62 8.33 -7.25 -6.85
CA GLU A 62 7.28 -7.45 -7.87
C GLU A 62 6.63 -6.14 -8.36
N GLY A 63 7.18 -4.98 -8.00
CA GLY A 63 6.72 -3.67 -8.48
C GLY A 63 5.45 -3.13 -7.81
N HIS A 64 4.91 -3.80 -6.79
CA HIS A 64 3.67 -3.37 -6.12
C HIS A 64 3.86 -2.28 -5.06
N ARG A 65 5.04 -2.21 -4.41
CA ARG A 65 5.21 -1.48 -3.15
C ARG A 65 4.91 0.01 -3.25
N PHE A 66 5.36 0.68 -4.32
CA PHE A 66 5.13 2.10 -4.49
C PHE A 66 3.64 2.42 -4.71
N ASP A 67 2.96 1.64 -5.56
CA ASP A 67 1.53 1.82 -5.81
C ASP A 67 0.68 1.55 -4.56
N ASP A 68 1.05 0.54 -3.76
CA ASP A 68 0.42 0.28 -2.46
C ASP A 68 0.58 1.47 -1.49
N ILE A 69 1.79 1.99 -1.33
CA ILE A 69 2.07 3.17 -0.49
C ILE A 69 1.25 4.38 -0.96
N ARG A 70 1.21 4.64 -2.27
CA ARG A 70 0.52 5.77 -2.87
C ARG A 70 -0.99 5.66 -2.69
N ARG A 71 -1.60 4.51 -3.04
CA ARG A 71 -3.06 4.33 -2.99
C ARG A 71 -3.62 4.29 -1.57
N TRP A 72 -2.82 3.87 -0.58
CA TRP A 72 -3.17 3.99 0.84
C TRP A 72 -2.99 5.40 1.41
N GLY A 73 -2.51 6.35 0.62
CA GLY A 73 -2.33 7.73 1.04
C GLY A 73 -1.19 7.93 2.05
N TRP A 74 -0.27 6.97 2.19
CA TRP A 74 0.83 7.06 3.16
C TRP A 74 1.76 8.25 2.89
N LEU A 75 1.87 8.68 1.62
CA LEU A 75 2.64 9.85 1.23
C LEU A 75 2.05 11.18 1.73
N ASN A 76 0.77 11.18 2.14
CA ASN A 76 0.06 12.33 2.71
C ASN A 76 0.09 12.34 4.25
N ASP A 77 0.61 11.30 4.88
CA ASP A 77 0.70 11.15 6.33
C ASP A 77 2.16 11.31 6.78
N PRO A 78 2.51 12.40 7.49
CA PRO A 78 3.88 12.64 7.95
C PRO A 78 4.46 11.52 8.81
N ALA A 79 3.64 10.81 9.60
CA ALA A 79 4.08 9.70 10.44
C ALA A 79 4.42 8.48 9.58
N LYS A 80 3.61 8.20 8.54
CA LYS A 80 3.93 7.12 7.58
C LYS A 80 5.15 7.46 6.73
N VAL A 81 5.30 8.70 6.27
CA VAL A 81 6.52 9.14 5.55
C VAL A 81 7.76 9.00 6.45
N ALA A 82 7.68 9.39 7.72
CA ALA A 82 8.77 9.20 8.67
C ALA A 82 9.13 7.72 8.83
N MET A 83 8.13 6.84 8.93
CA MET A 83 8.34 5.39 8.99
C MET A 83 8.91 4.82 7.70
N LEU A 84 8.52 5.31 6.52
CA LEU A 84 9.12 4.88 5.25
C LEU A 84 10.61 5.20 5.21
N LYS A 85 11.01 6.40 5.65
CA LYS A 85 12.42 6.82 5.74
C LYS A 85 13.27 5.94 6.67
N THR A 86 12.68 5.31 7.69
CA THR A 86 13.43 4.37 8.56
C THR A 86 13.67 3.01 7.91
N HIS A 87 12.83 2.63 6.93
CA HIS A 87 12.94 1.34 6.25
C HIS A 87 13.67 1.44 4.90
N ASP A 88 13.63 2.61 4.26
CA ASP A 88 14.20 2.85 2.94
C ASP A 88 14.68 4.30 2.82
N SER A 89 15.99 4.46 2.61
CA SER A 89 16.64 5.76 2.50
C SER A 89 16.26 6.54 1.24
N GLU A 90 15.69 5.91 0.21
CA GLU A 90 15.24 6.59 -1.01
C GLU A 90 14.11 7.59 -0.69
N PHE A 91 13.27 7.29 0.30
CA PHE A 91 12.23 8.22 0.78
C PHE A 91 12.78 9.49 1.41
N ASN A 92 14.09 9.61 1.69
CA ASN A 92 14.69 10.87 2.13
C ASN A 92 14.63 11.96 1.05
N GLY A 93 14.63 11.57 -0.23
CA GLY A 93 14.47 12.47 -1.37
C GLY A 93 13.01 12.78 -1.72
N TYR A 94 12.04 12.17 -1.02
CA TYR A 94 10.63 12.37 -1.32
C TYR A 94 10.21 13.82 -1.08
N THR A 95 9.53 14.39 -2.09
CA THR A 95 8.90 15.72 -2.04
C THR A 95 7.42 15.55 -2.34
N ALA A 96 6.55 16.19 -1.56
CA ALA A 96 5.10 16.19 -1.82
C ALA A 96 4.81 16.75 -3.23
N GLY A 97 3.80 16.20 -3.92
CA GLY A 97 3.54 16.49 -5.33
C GLY A 97 4.32 15.61 -6.32
N ARG A 98 5.02 14.57 -5.84
CA ARG A 98 5.72 13.56 -6.65
C ARG A 98 5.04 12.20 -6.60
N GLU A 99 3.76 12.16 -6.26
CA GLU A 99 2.96 10.93 -6.20
C GLU A 99 2.65 10.38 -7.60
N TYR A 100 2.65 11.24 -8.62
CA TYR A 100 2.43 10.87 -10.02
C TYR A 100 3.66 11.24 -10.85
N PHE A 101 3.85 10.55 -11.98
CA PHE A 101 4.83 10.96 -12.98
C PHE A 101 4.40 12.24 -13.67
N SER A 102 5.37 13.03 -14.15
CA SER A 102 5.08 14.11 -15.09
C SER A 102 4.49 13.55 -16.36
N ILE A 103 3.51 14.27 -16.91
CA ILE A 103 3.13 14.14 -18.30
C ILE A 103 4.33 14.66 -19.13
N PRO A 104 4.82 13.93 -20.15
CA PRO A 104 5.92 14.40 -20.97
C PRO A 104 5.64 15.79 -21.56
N GLN A 105 6.63 16.69 -21.49
CA GLN A 105 6.46 18.09 -21.89
C GLN A 105 5.97 18.25 -23.34
N ALA A 106 6.45 17.40 -24.25
CA ALA A 106 6.01 17.40 -25.64
C ALA A 106 4.50 17.12 -25.79
N GLU A 107 3.90 16.31 -24.91
CA GLU A 107 2.45 16.04 -24.93
C GLU A 107 1.65 17.26 -24.45
N ILE A 108 2.16 17.98 -23.46
CA ILE A 108 1.57 19.25 -22.98
C ILE A 108 1.63 20.32 -24.07
N GLU A 109 2.75 20.43 -24.77
CA GLU A 109 2.93 21.39 -25.86
C GLU A 109 2.07 21.05 -27.08
N THR A 110 1.87 19.76 -27.36
CA THR A 110 1.06 19.28 -28.49
C THR A 110 -0.44 19.49 -28.25
N ASN A 111 -0.92 19.27 -27.03
CA ASN A 111 -2.34 19.41 -26.69
C ASN A 111 -2.56 20.49 -25.61
N PRO A 112 -2.94 21.72 -25.97
CA PRO A 112 -3.11 22.81 -25.01
C PRO A 112 -4.28 22.60 -24.02
N ASN A 113 -5.16 21.61 -24.24
CA ASN A 113 -6.20 21.23 -23.28
C ASN A 113 -5.67 20.26 -22.21
N LEU A 114 -4.48 19.68 -22.40
CA LEU A 114 -3.85 18.78 -21.45
C LEU A 114 -3.19 19.60 -20.34
N LYS A 115 -3.55 19.32 -19.09
CA LYS A 115 -2.97 19.97 -17.92
C LYS A 115 -1.99 19.04 -17.26
N GLN A 116 -0.86 19.58 -16.84
CA GLN A 116 0.16 18.84 -16.09
C GLN A 116 -0.40 18.36 -14.73
N ASN A 117 0.15 17.26 -14.23
CA ASN A 117 -0.11 16.77 -12.89
C ASN A 117 0.38 17.80 -11.84
N PRO A 118 -0.34 17.95 -10.70
CA PRO A 118 0.11 18.83 -9.63
C PRO A 118 1.56 18.55 -9.22
N GLY A 119 2.37 19.60 -9.08
CA GLY A 119 3.78 19.50 -8.67
C GLY A 119 4.81 19.46 -9.80
N TYR A 120 4.38 19.43 -11.07
CA TYR A 120 5.24 19.49 -12.26
C TYR A 120 4.93 20.68 -13.16
#